data_AF-A0A3N2Q629-F1
#
_entry.id   AF-A0A3N2Q629-F1
#
_cell.length_a   1.000
_cell.length_b   1.000
_cell.length_c   1.000
_cell.angle_alpha   90.00
_cell.angle_beta   90.00
_cell.angle_gamma   90.00
#
_symmetry.space_group_name_H-M   'P 1'
#
loop_
_entity.id
_entity.type
_entity.pdbx_description
1 polymer ?
#
loop_
_entity_poly.entity_id
_entity_poly.type
_entity_poly.pdbx_seq_one_letter_code
_entity_poly.pdbx_strand_id
1 'polypeptide(L)'
;MLPREKHGDEARKALKERVQEIKGLGQVGSDIFLGSIQNFFPNVAPFLDNRSRKTAQKIGLGDDLDKIFEAVASDVARMAQLEVALTKIRLDKREGEFKA
;
A
#
# COMPACT_ATOMS: atom_id res chain seq x y z
N MET A 1 16.70 -14.17 1.38
CA MET A 1 16.43 -13.94 -0.06
C MET A 1 15.01 -13.44 -0.19
N LEU A 2 14.77 -12.35 -0.92
CA LEU A 2 13.42 -11.78 -1.09
C LEU A 2 12.53 -12.77 -1.87
N PRO A 3 11.22 -12.81 -1.58
CA PRO A 3 10.34 -13.86 -2.11
C PRO A 3 10.02 -13.62 -3.60
N ARG A 4 10.96 -13.97 -4.48
CA ARG A 4 10.82 -13.78 -5.94
C ARG A 4 9.78 -14.71 -6.56
N GLU A 5 9.55 -15.87 -5.96
CA GLU A 5 8.59 -16.87 -6.44
C GLU A 5 7.15 -16.62 -5.95
N LYS A 6 6.99 -15.89 -4.84
CA LYS A 6 5.67 -15.65 -4.24
C LYS A 6 5.02 -14.43 -4.88
N HIS A 7 3.69 -14.43 -4.90
CA HIS A 7 2.86 -13.35 -5.43
C HIS A 7 1.73 -13.00 -4.47
N GLY A 8 1.20 -11.79 -4.58
CA GLY A 8 0.05 -11.33 -3.80
C GLY A 8 0.27 -11.46 -2.30
N ASP A 9 -0.71 -12.03 -1.60
CA ASP A 9 -0.70 -12.11 -0.13
C ASP A 9 0.46 -12.93 0.42
N GLU A 10 0.90 -13.97 -0.29
CA GLU A 10 2.04 -14.77 0.15
C GLU A 10 3.35 -13.99 0.10
N ALA A 11 3.54 -13.20 -0.96
CA ALA A 11 4.70 -12.30 -1.09
C ALA A 11 4.67 -11.24 0.01
N ARG A 12 3.51 -10.61 0.22
CA ARG A 12 3.29 -9.59 1.25
C ARG A 12 3.56 -10.12 2.65
N LYS A 13 3.03 -11.30 2.98
CA LYS A 13 3.24 -11.94 4.29
C LYS A 13 4.72 -12.22 4.53
N ALA A 14 5.39 -12.86 3.58
CA ALA A 14 6.81 -13.17 3.70
C ALA A 14 7.67 -11.91 3.87
N LEU A 15 7.35 -10.83 3.13
CA LEU A 15 8.10 -9.58 3.22
C LEU A 15 7.82 -8.83 4.53
N LYS A 16 6.56 -8.81 5.02
CA LYS A 16 6.22 -8.24 6.34
C LYS A 16 7.00 -8.92 7.46
N GLU A 17 7.02 -10.25 7.48
CA GLU A 17 7.74 -11.02 8.50
C GLU A 17 9.22 -10.62 8.54
N ARG A 18 9.87 -10.47 7.38
CA ARG A 18 11.27 -10.02 7.30
C ARG A 18 11.48 -8.58 7.73
N VAL A 19 10.60 -7.67 7.32
CA VAL A 19 10.70 -6.26 7.71
C VAL A 19 10.55 -6.11 9.22
N GLN A 20 9.69 -6.93 9.85
CA GLN A 20 9.46 -6.92 11.29
C GLN A 20 10.61 -7.53 12.11
N GLU A 21 11.58 -8.22 11.49
CA GLU A 21 12.85 -8.61 12.14
C GLU A 21 13.72 -7.38 12.47
N ILE A 22 13.51 -6.26 11.78
CA ILE A 22 14.23 -5.00 12.04
C ILE A 22 13.64 -4.33 13.28
N LYS A 23 14.48 -4.14 14.31
CA LYS A 23 14.07 -3.49 15.56
C LYS A 23 13.44 -2.11 15.30
N GLY A 24 12.21 -1.92 15.79
CA GLY A 24 11.45 -0.69 15.64
C GLY A 24 10.45 -0.68 14.48
N LEU A 25 10.47 -1.67 13.59
CA LEU A 25 9.48 -1.81 12.51
C LEU A 25 8.40 -2.83 12.89
N GLY A 26 7.31 -2.35 13.49
CA GLY A 26 6.14 -3.18 13.78
C GLY A 26 5.18 -3.30 12.58
N GLN A 27 3.97 -3.81 12.83
CA GLN A 27 2.91 -3.98 11.83
C GLN A 27 2.71 -2.75 10.94
N VAL A 28 2.59 -1.56 11.56
CA VAL A 28 2.39 -0.30 10.83
C VAL A 28 3.57 0.04 9.92
N GLY A 29 4.80 -0.11 10.41
CA GLY A 29 5.99 0.16 9.61
C GLY A 29 6.11 -0.79 8.42
N SER A 30 5.77 -2.07 8.63
CA SER A 30 5.77 -3.07 7.56
C SER A 30 4.69 -2.83 6.50
N ASP A 31 3.52 -2.31 6.89
CA ASP A 31 2.44 -1.94 5.97
C ASP A 31 2.84 -0.76 5.08
N ILE A 32 3.38 0.31 5.67
CA ILE A 32 3.88 1.49 4.93
C ILE A 32 5.02 1.07 3.98
N PHE A 33 5.96 0.24 4.46
CA PHE A 33 7.05 -0.26 3.64
C PHE A 33 6.52 -1.00 2.40
N LEU A 34 5.57 -1.93 2.59
CA LEU A 34 4.98 -2.67 1.47
C LEU A 34 4.29 -1.77 0.45
N GLY A 35 3.60 -0.73 0.91
CA GLY A 35 2.94 0.22 0.03
C GLY A 35 3.90 0.93 -0.90
N SER A 36 5.03 1.41 -0.36
CA SER A 36 6.06 2.12 -1.14
C SER A 36 6.89 1.23 -2.07
N ILE A 37 7.04 -0.05 -1.75
CA ILE A 37 8.01 -0.93 -2.44
C ILE A 37 7.45 -1.61 -3.69
N GLN A 38 6.15 -1.46 -3.98
CA GLN A 38 5.47 -2.11 -5.12
C GLN A 38 6.18 -1.89 -6.47
N ASN A 39 6.78 -0.70 -6.68
CA ASN A 39 7.55 -0.39 -7.89
C ASN A 39 8.83 -1.23 -8.04
N PHE A 40 9.47 -1.60 -6.92
CA PHE A 40 10.70 -2.40 -6.91
C PHE A 40 10.40 -3.91 -6.77
N PHE A 41 9.25 -4.26 -6.20
CA PHE A 41 8.78 -5.65 -6.06
C PHE A 41 7.34 -5.76 -6.58
N PRO A 42 7.13 -5.80 -7.90
CA PRO A 42 5.79 -5.85 -8.50
C PRO A 42 4.91 -6.99 -8.00
N ASN A 43 5.50 -8.11 -7.56
CA ASN A 43 4.79 -9.28 -7.05
C ASN A 43 3.93 -9.00 -5.80
N VAL A 44 4.17 -7.89 -5.08
CA VAL A 44 3.35 -7.48 -3.94
C VAL A 44 2.17 -6.59 -4.33
N ALA A 45 2.11 -6.13 -5.59
CA ALA A 45 1.04 -5.28 -6.11
C ALA A 45 -0.17 -6.12 -6.60
N PRO A 46 -1.36 -5.52 -6.68
CA PRO A 46 -1.72 -4.24 -6.05
C PRO A 46 -1.83 -4.39 -4.52
N PHE A 47 -1.47 -3.35 -3.79
CA PHE A 47 -1.59 -3.30 -2.33
C PHE A 47 -1.95 -1.90 -1.84
N LEU A 48 -2.94 -1.86 -0.94
CA LEU A 48 -3.20 -0.76 -0.03
C LEU A 48 -3.28 -1.33 1.37
N ASP A 49 -2.59 -0.72 2.33
CA ASP A 49 -2.78 -1.07 3.72
C ASP A 49 -4.21 -0.70 4.18
N ASN A 50 -4.67 -1.35 5.25
CA ASN A 50 -6.03 -1.18 5.75
C ASN A 50 -6.39 0.28 6.12
N ARG A 51 -5.41 1.07 6.58
CA ARG A 51 -5.62 2.47 6.93
C ARG A 51 -5.68 3.33 5.67
N SER A 52 -4.82 3.08 4.69
CA SER A 52 -4.85 3.76 3.38
C SER A 52 -6.13 3.44 2.59
N ARG A 53 -6.62 2.19 2.62
CA ARG A 53 -7.92 1.83 2.04
C ARG A 53 -9.08 2.60 2.69
N LYS A 54 -9.07 2.75 4.02
CA LYS A 54 -10.06 3.59 4.72
C LYS A 54 -9.95 5.06 4.35
N THR A 55 -8.73 5.58 4.14
CA THR A 55 -8.54 6.95 3.66
C THR A 55 -9.09 7.12 2.24
N ALA A 56 -8.81 6.18 1.33
CA ALA A 56 -9.35 6.18 -0.03
C ALA A 56 -10.89 6.25 -0.02
N GLN A 57 -11.53 5.43 0.81
CA GLN A 57 -12.99 5.45 0.97
C GLN A 57 -13.49 6.81 1.47
N LYS A 58 -12.83 7.40 2.48
CA LYS A 58 -13.22 8.70 3.06
C LYS A 58 -13.11 9.87 2.09
N ILE A 59 -12.19 9.80 1.12
CA ILE A 59 -11.96 10.85 0.12
C ILE A 59 -12.67 10.58 -1.21
N GLY A 60 -13.55 9.56 -1.26
CA GLY A 60 -14.39 9.28 -2.42
C GLY A 60 -13.76 8.39 -3.50
N LEU A 61 -12.58 7.81 -3.28
CA LEU A 61 -11.98 6.85 -4.22
C LEU A 61 -12.58 5.44 -4.12
N GLY A 62 -13.38 5.17 -3.09
CA GLY A 62 -13.93 3.85 -2.79
C GLY A 62 -12.93 2.95 -2.04
N ASP A 63 -13.29 1.67 -1.88
CA ASP A 63 -12.53 0.66 -1.15
C ASP A 63 -12.26 -0.62 -1.95
N ASP A 64 -12.68 -0.67 -3.21
CA ASP A 64 -12.43 -1.78 -4.14
C ASP A 64 -11.02 -1.67 -4.72
N LEU A 65 -10.14 -2.59 -4.33
CA LEU A 65 -8.71 -2.53 -4.68
C LEU A 65 -8.47 -2.73 -6.17
N ASP A 66 -9.25 -3.61 -6.82
CA ASP A 66 -9.08 -3.90 -8.24
C ASP A 66 -9.50 -2.70 -9.06
N LYS A 67 -10.64 -2.06 -8.71
CA LYS A 67 -11.07 -0.81 -9.37
C LYS A 67 -10.10 0.35 -9.14
N ILE A 68 -9.55 0.47 -7.93
CA ILE A 68 -8.53 1.49 -7.65
C ILE A 68 -7.28 1.24 -8.50
N PHE A 69 -6.87 -0.03 -8.63
CA PHE A 69 -5.71 -0.39 -9.44
C PHE A 69 -5.95 -0.14 -10.94
N GLU A 70 -7.12 -0.48 -11.45
CA GLU A 70 -7.55 -0.14 -12.82
C GLU A 70 -7.56 1.38 -13.05
N ALA A 71 -8.03 2.17 -12.09
CA ALA A 71 -8.07 3.65 -12.19
C ALA A 71 -6.68 4.28 -12.29
N VAL A 72 -5.64 3.61 -11.78
CA VAL A 72 -4.23 4.00 -11.99
C VAL A 72 -3.60 3.27 -13.18
N ALA A 73 -4.41 2.80 -14.13
CA ALA A 73 -4.03 2.07 -15.34
C ALA A 73 -3.26 0.77 -15.08
N SER A 74 -3.53 0.11 -13.95
CA SER A 74 -2.84 -1.11 -13.49
C SER A 74 -1.31 -0.96 -13.46
N ASP A 75 -0.82 0.26 -13.28
CA ASP A 75 0.59 0.58 -13.19
C ASP A 75 1.07 0.44 -11.74
N VAL A 76 2.02 -0.46 -11.51
CA VAL A 76 2.54 -0.77 -10.17
C VAL A 76 3.27 0.42 -9.53
N ALA A 77 3.87 1.30 -10.33
CA ALA A 77 4.54 2.49 -9.83
C ALA A 77 3.52 3.54 -9.37
N ARG A 78 2.46 3.77 -10.16
CA ARG A 78 1.35 4.64 -9.78
C ARG A 78 0.59 4.11 -8.58
N MET A 79 0.44 2.79 -8.47
CA MET A 79 -0.16 2.17 -7.29
C MET A 79 0.68 2.42 -6.02
N ALA A 80 2.01 2.30 -6.12
CA ALA A 80 2.92 2.63 -5.04
C ALA A 80 2.80 4.10 -4.64
N GLN A 81 2.76 5.01 -5.62
CA GLN A 81 2.61 6.45 -5.39
C GLN A 81 1.27 6.78 -4.72
N LEU A 82 0.18 6.11 -5.13
CA LEU A 82 -1.13 6.28 -4.53
C LEU A 82 -1.15 5.85 -3.06
N GLU A 83 -0.57 4.68 -2.73
CA GLU A 83 -0.46 4.25 -1.33
C GLU A 83 0.29 5.29 -0.49
N VAL A 84 1.46 5.72 -0.97
CA VAL A 84 2.28 6.72 -0.26
C VAL A 84 1.49 8.02 -0.07
N ALA A 85 0.73 8.46 -1.08
CA ALA A 85 -0.11 9.64 -1.00
C ALA A 85 -1.24 9.48 0.04
N LEU A 86 -1.94 8.35 0.06
CA LEU A 86 -2.99 8.06 1.04
C LEU A 86 -2.45 7.97 2.47
N THR A 87 -1.29 7.33 2.65
CA THR A 87 -0.57 7.30 3.93
C THR A 87 -0.21 8.71 4.37
N LYS A 88 0.30 9.57 3.48
CA LYS A 88 0.63 10.97 3.80
C LYS A 88 -0.60 11.80 4.16
N ILE A 89 -1.67 11.73 3.36
CA ILE A 89 -2.94 12.42 3.64
C ILE A 89 -3.44 12.06 5.04
N ARG A 90 -3.42 10.78 5.40
CA ARG A 90 -3.84 10.30 6.72
C ARG A 90 -2.94 10.78 7.86
N LEU A 91 -1.61 10.75 7.68
CA LEU A 91 -0.66 11.17 8.71
C LEU A 91 -0.73 12.68 8.95
N ASP A 92 -0.91 13.45 7.88
CA ASP A 92 -1.04 14.91 7.92
C ASP A 92 -2.47 15.36 8.30
N LYS A 93 -3.43 14.42 8.43
CA LYS A 93 -4.85 14.68 8.71
C LYS A 93 -5.54 15.58 7.68
N ARG A 94 -5.17 15.41 6.40
CA ARG A 94 -5.61 16.24 5.27
C ARG A 94 -6.77 15.63 4.48
N GLU A 95 -7.45 14.61 5.02
CA GLU A 95 -8.56 13.95 4.31
C GLU A 95 -9.65 14.94 3.88
N GLY A 96 -9.89 15.99 4.67
CA GLY A 96 -10.88 17.03 4.38
C GLY A 96 -10.63 17.84 3.11
N GLU A 97 -9.37 17.94 2.65
CA GLU A 97 -9.01 18.68 1.42
C GLU A 97 -9.39 17.92 0.14
N PHE A 98 -9.59 16.61 0.26
CA PHE A 98 -9.83 15.70 -0.87
C PHE A 98 -11.24 15.09 -0.83
N LYS A 99 -12.10 15.52 0.09
CA LYS A 99 -13.49 15.05 0.11
C LYS A 99 -14.20 15.56 -1.14
N ALA A 100 -14.58 14.63 -2.01
CA ALA A 100 -15.54 14.87 -3.08
C ALA A 100 -16.94 15.14 -2.54
#